data_AF-X1SUT3-F1
#
_entry.id   AF-X1SUT3-F1
#
_cell.length_a   1.000
_cell.length_b   1.000
_cell.length_c   1.000
_cell.angle_alpha   90.00
_cell.angle_beta   90.00
_cell.angle_gamma   90.00
#
_symmetry.space_group_name_H-M   'P 1'
#
loop_
_entity.id
_entity.type
_entity.pdbx_description
1 polymer ?
#
loop_
_entity_poly.entity_id
_entity_poly.type
_entity_poly.pdbx_seq_one_letter_code
_entity_poly.pdbx_strand_id
1 'polypeptide(L)' 'MPRHTKADWQPWHEEIKSFKARESEGLEKDMAALAAHIKKLREICPTDSAGYPTNRALDYLNKLQMSLDGVKSYLASVSG' A
#
# COMPACT_ATOMS: atom_id res chain seq x y z
N MET A 1 4.81 -14.62 -20.27
CA MET A 1 4.61 -13.43 -19.42
C MET A 1 5.88 -12.59 -19.51
N PRO A 2 5.81 -11.30 -19.84
CA PRO A 2 6.99 -10.44 -19.74
C PRO A 2 7.48 -10.51 -18.29
N ARG A 3 8.74 -10.93 -18.12
CA ARG A 3 9.35 -10.93 -16.79
C ARG A 3 9.60 -9.49 -16.42
N HIS A 4 8.79 -8.95 -15.51
CA HIS A 4 9.12 -7.71 -14.81
C HIS A 4 10.52 -7.85 -14.23
N THR A 5 11.40 -6.96 -14.65
CA THR A 5 12.78 -6.91 -14.20
C THR A 5 12.82 -6.30 -12.80
N LYS A 6 13.95 -6.51 -12.10
CA LYS A 6 14.18 -5.88 -10.80
C LYS A 6 14.07 -4.35 -10.84
N ALA A 7 14.37 -3.74 -11.99
CA ALA A 7 14.28 -2.29 -12.21
C ALA A 7 12.82 -1.80 -12.21
N ASP A 8 11.89 -2.58 -12.78
CA ASP A 8 10.47 -2.23 -12.82
C ASP A 8 9.87 -2.15 -11.40
N TRP A 9 10.37 -2.98 -10.48
CA TRP A 9 9.94 -2.99 -9.07
C TRP A 9 10.66 -1.97 -8.18
N GLN A 10 11.68 -1.27 -8.68
CA GLN A 10 12.47 -0.35 -7.88
C GLN A 10 11.62 0.80 -7.27
N PRO A 11 10.75 1.49 -8.03
CA PRO A 11 9.89 2.54 -7.47
C PRO A 11 8.96 2.01 -6.37
N TRP A 12 8.43 0.80 -6.58
CA TRP A 12 7.55 0.13 -5.62
C TRP A 12 8.27 -0.17 -4.30
N HIS A 13 9.52 -0.63 -4.36
CA HIS A 13 10.33 -0.88 -3.17
C HIS A 13 10.79 0.40 -2.46
N GLU A 14 11.14 1.45 -3.21
CA GLU A 14 11.52 2.74 -2.65
C GLU A 14 10.37 3.39 -1.88
N GLU A 15 9.14 3.30 -2.40
CA GLU A 15 7.96 3.79 -1.73
C GLU A 15 7.70 3.06 -0.40
N ILE A 16 7.83 1.73 -0.36
CA ILE A 16 7.74 0.95 0.89
C ILE A 16 8.82 1.38 1.89
N LYS A 17 10.04 1.61 1.42
CA LYS A 17 11.14 2.06 2.26
C LYS A 17 10.88 3.46 2.83
N SER A 18 10.39 4.37 1.99
CA SER A 18 10.04 5.74 2.38
C SER A 18 8.93 5.75 3.42
N PHE A 19 7.85 4.99 3.20
CA PHE A 19 6.75 4.90 4.16
C PHE A 19 7.19 4.31 5.51
N LYS A 20 8.04 3.29 5.51
CA LYS A 20 8.60 2.72 6.75
C LYS A 20 9.55 3.65 7.50
N ALA A 21 10.21 4.56 6.80
CA ALA A 21 11.13 5.54 7.39
C ALA A 21 10.39 6.77 7.93
N ARG A 22 9.09 6.92 7.62
CA ARG A 22 8.28 8.04 8.09
C ARG A 22 8.08 7.94 9.61
N GLU A 23 8.23 9.07 10.30
CA GLU A 23 7.88 9.18 11.71
C GLU A 23 6.35 9.18 11.89
N SER A 24 5.87 8.49 12.93
CA SER A 24 4.45 8.51 13.29
C SER A 24 4.09 9.90 13.81
N GLU A 25 3.03 10.48 13.26
CA GLU A 25 2.56 11.81 13.64
C GLU A 25 1.18 11.77 14.33
N GLY A 26 0.79 10.59 14.82
CA GLY A 26 -0.52 10.34 15.42
C GLY A 26 -1.47 9.62 14.48
N LEU A 27 -2.45 8.95 15.08
CA LEU A 27 -3.28 7.92 14.43
C LEU A 27 -3.98 8.42 13.15
N GLU A 28 -4.60 9.60 13.18
CA GLU A 28 -5.33 10.14 12.02
C GLU A 28 -4.39 10.42 10.83
N LYS A 29 -3.25 11.07 11.09
CA LYS A 29 -2.23 11.34 10.08
C LYS A 29 -1.61 10.07 9.54
N ASP A 30 -1.36 9.09 10.41
CA ASP A 30 -0.78 7.81 10.02
C ASP A 30 -1.75 6.98 9.17
N MET A 31 -3.06 7.06 9.46
CA MET A 31 -4.10 6.46 8.61
C MET A 31 -4.19 7.15 7.25
N ALA A 32 -4.13 8.48 7.21
CA ALA A 32 -4.10 9.22 5.95
C ALA A 32 -2.84 8.90 5.13
N ALA A 33 -1.68 8.81 5.79
CA ALA A 33 -0.43 8.42 5.17
C ALA A 33 -0.49 6.97 4.65
N LEU A 34 -1.07 6.03 5.41
CA LEU A 34 -1.26 4.64 4.97
C LEU A 34 -2.19 4.56 3.75
N ALA A 35 -3.28 5.33 3.72
CA ALA A 35 -4.17 5.41 2.56
C ALA A 35 -3.45 5.95 1.31
N ALA A 36 -2.66 7.01 1.47
CA ALA A 36 -1.84 7.58 0.40
C ALA A 36 -0.78 6.58 -0.09
N HIS A 37 -0.14 5.87 0.83
CA HIS A 37 0.84 4.82 0.53
C HIS A 37 0.23 3.68 -0.30
N ILE A 38 -0.93 3.15 0.11
CA ILE A 38 -1.65 2.10 -0.64
C ILE A 38 -1.99 2.57 -2.05
N LYS A 39 -2.47 3.82 -2.19
CA LYS A 39 -2.80 4.41 -3.49
C LYS A 39 -1.55 4.49 -4.39
N LYS A 40 -0.45 5.04 -3.85
CA LYS A 40 0.80 5.18 -4.60
C LYS A 40 1.40 3.84 -5.00
N LEU A 41 1.34 2.84 -4.12
CA LEU A 41 1.77 1.47 -4.43
C LEU A 41 0.94 0.83 -5.54
N ARG A 42 -0.36 1.13 -5.66
CA ARG A 42 -1.20 0.67 -6.78
C ARG A 42 -0.80 1.33 -8.09
N GLU A 43 -0.52 2.63 -8.07
CA GLU A 43 -0.14 3.42 -9.24
C GLU A 43 1.21 2.98 -9.82
N ILE A 44 2.20 2.75 -8.96
CA ILE A 44 3.57 2.38 -9.37
C ILE A 44 3.79 0.86 -9.46
N CYS A 45 2.76 0.05 -9.21
CA CYS A 45 2.90 -1.39 -9.28
C CYS A 45 3.12 -1.82 -10.73
N PRO A 46 4.18 -2.57 -11.04
CA PRO A 46 4.31 -3.22 -12.35
C PRO A 46 3.12 -4.14 -12.62
N THR A 47 2.48 -3.92 -13.75
CA THR A 47 1.32 -4.69 -14.23
C THR A 47 1.75 -5.63 -15.35
N ASP A 48 1.21 -6.83 -15.38
CA ASP A 48 1.46 -7.77 -16.48
C ASP A 48 0.90 -7.25 -17.81
N SER A 49 1.08 -8.03 -18.90
CA SER A 49 0.57 -7.67 -20.23
C SER A 49 -0.94 -7.43 -20.30
N ALA A 50 -1.70 -7.92 -19.31
CA ALA A 50 -3.14 -7.74 -19.21
C ALA A 50 -3.52 -6.58 -18.26
N GLY A 51 -2.54 -5.83 -17.76
CA GLY A 51 -2.75 -4.70 -16.86
C GLY A 51 -2.99 -5.10 -15.40
N TYR A 52 -2.78 -6.37 -15.05
CA TYR A 52 -3.00 -6.85 -13.68
C TYR A 52 -1.70 -6.78 -12.85
N PRO A 53 -1.73 -6.23 -11.63
CA PRO A 53 -0.62 -6.36 -10.71
C PRO A 53 -0.32 -7.84 -10.43
N THR A 54 0.94 -8.18 -10.18
CA THR A 54 1.27 -9.56 -9.81
C THR A 54 0.52 -9.99 -8.54
N ASN A 55 0.15 -11.27 -8.44
CA ASN A 55 -0.57 -11.81 -7.27
C ASN A 55 0.07 -11.42 -5.93
N ARG A 56 1.41 -11.40 -5.85
CA ARG A 56 2.14 -11.02 -4.64
C ARG A 56 1.92 -9.55 -4.27
N ALA A 57 1.89 -8.65 -5.24
CA ALA A 57 1.62 -7.23 -5.00
C ALA A 57 0.15 -6.99 -4.64
N LEU A 58 -0.78 -7.71 -5.29
CA LEU A 58 -2.20 -7.70 -4.92
C LEU A 58 -2.40 -8.14 -3.47
N ASP A 59 -1.80 -9.25 -3.06
CA ASP A 59 -1.90 -9.76 -1.68
C ASP A 59 -1.36 -8.74 -0.67
N TYR A 60 -0.24 -8.08 -0.99
CA TYR A 60 0.34 -7.06 -0.12
C TYR A 60 -0.60 -5.84 0.01
N LEU A 61 -1.11 -5.33 -1.11
CA LEU A 61 -2.05 -4.20 -1.15
C LEU A 61 -3.34 -4.51 -0.40
N ASN A 62 -3.88 -5.72 -0.57
CA ASN A 62 -5.09 -6.17 0.11
C ASN A 62 -4.88 -6.24 1.63
N LYS A 63 -3.74 -6.77 2.09
CA LYS A 63 -3.42 -6.80 3.53
C LYS A 63 -3.34 -5.40 4.14
N LEU A 64 -2.70 -4.46 3.43
CA LEU A 64 -2.63 -3.07 3.89
C LEU A 64 -4.02 -2.42 3.96
N GLN A 65 -4.85 -2.65 2.94
CA GLN A 65 -6.22 -2.13 2.89
C GLN A 65 -7.07 -2.71 4.04
N MET A 66 -7.01 -4.03 4.28
CA MET A 66 -7.73 -4.67 5.38
C MET A 66 -7.30 -4.13 6.75
N SER A 67 -6.00 -3.86 6.93
CA SER A 67 -5.50 -3.24 8.17
C SER A 67 -6.08 -1.84 8.37
N LEU A 68 -6.06 -1.01 7.32
CA LEU A 68 -6.62 0.34 7.36
C LEU A 68 -8.12 0.32 7.66
N ASP A 69 -8.87 -0.57 7.01
CA ASP A 69 -10.31 -0.70 7.19
C ASP A 69 -10.67 -1.23 8.59
N GLY A 70 -9.86 -2.15 9.13
CA GLY A 70 -10.00 -2.64 10.50
C GLY A 70 -9.82 -1.53 11.53
N VAL A 71 -8.80 -0.68 11.38
CA VAL A 71 -8.57 0.47 12.26
C VAL A 71 -9.72 1.48 12.15
N LYS A 72 -10.19 1.78 10.93
CA LYS A 72 -11.37 2.65 10.72
C LYS A 72 -12.61 2.11 11.41
N SER A 73 -12.88 0.81 11.26
CA SER A 73 -14.05 0.16 11.86
C SER A 73 -13.99 0.21 13.39
N TYR A 74 -12.81 -0.03 13.97
CA TYR A 74 -12.62 0.07 15.40
C TYR A 74 -12.89 1.49 15.91
N LEU A 75 -12.31 2.51 15.27
CA LEU A 75 -12.53 3.92 15.64
C LEU A 75 -13.99 4.33 15.53
N ALA A 76 -14.68 3.91 14.47
CA ALA A 76 -16.11 4.16 14.29
C ALA A 76 -16.95 3.51 15.41
N SER A 77 -16.57 2.33 15.88
CA SER A 77 -17.26 1.63 16.97
C SER A 77 -17.03 2.24 18.36
N VAL A 78 -15.88 2.87 18.59
CA VAL A 78 -15.52 3.48 19.88
C VAL A 78 -16.02 4.93 19.99
N SER A 79 -16.30 5.58 18.87
CA SER A 79 -16.79 6.97 18.82
C SER A 79 -18.32 7.11 18.81
N GLY A 80 -19.07 5.99 18.85
CA GLY A 80 -20.53 5.94 18.92
C GLY A 80 -21.01 5.54 20.30
#